data_AF-A0A3C1ZCS4-F1
#
_entry.id   AF-A0A3C1ZCS4-F1
#
_cell.length_a   1.000
_cell.length_b   1.000
_cell.length_c   1.000
_cell.angle_alpha   90.00
_cell.angle_beta   90.00
_cell.angle_gamma   90.00
#
_symmetry.space_group_name_H-M   'P 1'
#
loop_
_entity.id
_entity.type
_entity.pdbx_description
1 polymer ?
#
loop_
_entity_poly.entity_id
_entity_poly.type
_entity_poly.pdbx_seq_one_letter_code
_entity_poly.pdbx_strand_id
1 'polypeptide(L)'
;MENTKNTIERNRAVLHAAYNAWMAAAPLRACRLRNKRYAYGDQWADVVRDAQGRWVTERAFYTRNGREPITNNLIRQLVKTIVGRFRAQVIDERPARLPDKLKSIHETNRLDELDSRALEEFVISGCCVQRVHTLPGETAVVENVGLSRFFVNAMTDVRGRDCELVGQLHDMSLARLLQQLQCTSRRQASWVRRLYSDHADERTAQMATALGADVQTGTDFWYSRTGKCRAIEVWTLDSREQMSRGTWTVTMVWHCRWFTPMGDLLAEYDSPWPHRSHPFV
;
A
#
# COMPACT_ATOMS: atom_id res chain seq x y z
N MET A 1 -11.43 -4.15 34.02
CA MET A 1 -10.76 -5.40 33.58
C MET A 1 -11.48 -6.04 32.39
N GLU A 2 -12.81 -6.14 32.41
CA GLU A 2 -13.61 -6.70 31.31
C GLU A 2 -13.57 -5.85 30.01
N ASN A 3 -13.67 -4.52 30.13
CA ASN A 3 -13.56 -3.61 28.99
C ASN A 3 -12.17 -3.70 28.30
N THR A 4 -11.09 -3.80 29.07
CA THR A 4 -9.72 -3.94 28.55
C THR A 4 -9.50 -5.27 27.82
N LYS A 5 -10.05 -6.37 28.34
CA LYS A 5 -9.98 -7.67 27.66
C LYS A 5 -10.72 -7.63 26.32
N ASN A 6 -11.91 -7.06 26.29
CA ASN A 6 -12.73 -6.92 25.08
C ASN A 6 -12.02 -6.05 24.01
N THR A 7 -11.36 -4.95 24.42
CA THR A 7 -10.53 -4.14 23.51
C THR A 7 -9.37 -4.93 22.90
N ILE A 8 -8.66 -5.74 23.69
CA ILE A 8 -7.53 -6.56 23.21
C ILE A 8 -8.02 -7.62 22.21
N GLU A 9 -9.12 -8.30 22.51
CA GLU A 9 -9.73 -9.30 21.62
C GLU A 9 -10.17 -8.68 20.30
N ARG A 10 -10.82 -7.51 20.35
CA ARG A 10 -11.20 -6.75 19.16
C ARG A 10 -9.98 -6.37 18.31
N ASN A 11 -8.93 -5.85 18.93
CA ASN A 11 -7.71 -5.46 18.21
C ASN A 11 -7.04 -6.65 17.52
N ARG A 12 -6.99 -7.80 18.19
CA ARG A 12 -6.49 -9.05 17.60
C ARG A 12 -7.36 -9.51 16.42
N ALA A 13 -8.67 -9.40 16.53
CA ALA A 13 -9.60 -9.73 15.44
C ALA A 13 -9.39 -8.81 14.22
N VAL A 14 -9.22 -7.51 14.44
CA VAL A 14 -8.95 -6.53 13.36
C VAL A 14 -7.63 -6.84 12.66
N LEU A 15 -6.56 -7.11 13.41
CA LEU A 15 -5.26 -7.46 12.81
C LEU A 15 -5.32 -8.78 12.03
N HIS A 16 -6.05 -9.76 12.54
CA HIS A 16 -6.28 -11.02 11.83
C HIS A 16 -7.09 -10.82 10.54
N ALA A 17 -8.12 -9.96 10.57
CA ALA A 17 -8.89 -9.60 9.38
C ALA A 17 -8.01 -8.89 8.33
N ALA A 18 -7.12 -7.99 8.77
CA ALA A 18 -6.14 -7.35 7.89
C ALA A 18 -5.18 -8.35 7.23
N TYR A 19 -4.68 -9.32 8.01
CA TYR A 19 -3.86 -10.41 7.47
C TYR A 19 -4.61 -11.23 6.43
N ASN A 20 -5.86 -11.61 6.70
CA ASN A 20 -6.69 -12.36 5.77
C ASN A 20 -6.98 -11.58 4.48
N ALA A 21 -7.29 -10.29 4.59
CA ALA A 21 -7.49 -9.42 3.43
C ALA A 21 -6.21 -9.30 2.59
N TRP A 22 -5.05 -9.16 3.24
CA TRP A 22 -3.77 -9.14 2.54
C TRP A 22 -3.48 -10.49 1.87
N MET A 23 -3.72 -11.62 2.53
CA MET A 23 -3.56 -12.95 1.94
C MET A 23 -4.51 -13.19 0.75
N ALA A 24 -5.77 -12.75 0.86
CA ALA A 24 -6.75 -12.83 -0.22
C ALA A 24 -6.32 -12.04 -1.47
N ALA A 25 -5.54 -10.96 -1.31
CA ALA A 25 -4.97 -10.18 -2.41
C ALA A 25 -3.69 -10.81 -3.04
N ALA A 26 -3.28 -12.02 -2.64
CA ALA A 26 -2.13 -12.70 -3.25
C ALA A 26 -2.25 -12.92 -4.77
N PRO A 27 -3.40 -13.34 -5.33
CA PRO A 27 -3.58 -13.47 -6.78
C PRO A 27 -3.43 -12.14 -7.52
N LEU A 28 -3.93 -11.04 -6.95
CA LEU A 28 -3.76 -9.68 -7.50
C LEU A 28 -2.27 -9.33 -7.60
N ARG A 29 -1.50 -9.56 -6.53
CA ARG A 29 -0.06 -9.30 -6.51
C ARG A 29 0.72 -10.17 -7.50
N ALA A 30 0.36 -11.45 -7.61
CA ALA A 30 0.97 -12.38 -8.56
C ALA A 30 0.69 -11.96 -10.01
N CYS A 31 -0.56 -11.64 -10.33
CA CYS A 31 -0.98 -11.15 -11.65
C CYS A 31 -0.25 -9.85 -12.02
N ARG A 32 -0.24 -8.87 -11.12
CA ARG A 32 0.52 -7.62 -11.28
C ARG A 32 1.99 -7.88 -11.60
N LEU A 33 2.67 -8.73 -10.81
CA LEU A 33 4.08 -9.01 -10.99
C LEU A 33 4.35 -9.65 -12.36
N ARG A 34 3.51 -10.60 -12.76
CA ARG A 34 3.56 -11.23 -14.08
C ARG A 34 3.39 -10.19 -15.18
N ASN A 35 2.34 -9.38 -15.14
CA ASN A 35 2.09 -8.32 -16.14
C ASN A 35 3.26 -7.34 -16.23
N LYS A 36 3.86 -6.98 -15.09
CA LYS A 36 5.04 -6.11 -15.03
C LYS A 36 6.25 -6.74 -15.73
N ARG A 37 6.52 -8.04 -15.49
CA ARG A 37 7.59 -8.78 -16.20
C ARG A 37 7.36 -8.77 -17.71
N TYR A 38 6.14 -9.09 -18.15
CA TYR A 38 5.76 -9.04 -19.56
C TYR A 38 5.94 -7.65 -20.17
N ALA A 39 5.49 -6.60 -19.49
CA ALA A 39 5.57 -5.21 -19.96
C ALA A 39 7.04 -4.75 -20.10
N TYR A 40 7.94 -5.18 -19.22
CA TYR A 40 9.36 -4.79 -19.29
C TYR A 40 10.26 -5.79 -20.03
N GLY A 41 9.69 -6.82 -20.67
CA GLY A 41 10.39 -7.68 -21.64
C GLY A 41 10.75 -9.07 -21.14
N ASP A 42 10.47 -9.39 -19.88
CA ASP A 42 10.62 -10.74 -19.33
C ASP A 42 9.33 -11.56 -19.57
N GLN A 43 9.07 -11.85 -20.85
CA GLN A 43 7.82 -12.46 -21.33
C GLN A 43 7.80 -13.99 -21.29
N TRP A 44 8.94 -14.63 -21.05
CA TRP A 44 9.16 -16.07 -21.22
C TRP A 44 9.77 -16.72 -19.96
N ALA A 45 9.62 -16.07 -18.81
CA ALA A 45 10.11 -16.54 -17.51
C ALA A 45 9.11 -17.40 -16.74
N ASP A 46 7.88 -17.55 -17.24
CA ASP A 46 6.91 -18.47 -16.64
C ASP A 46 7.46 -19.91 -16.67
N VAL A 47 7.16 -20.68 -15.63
CA VAL A 47 7.69 -22.04 -15.45
C VAL A 47 6.68 -23.06 -15.93
N VAL A 48 7.10 -23.95 -16.82
CA VAL A 48 6.31 -25.02 -17.42
C VAL A 48 6.97 -26.38 -17.17
N ARG A 49 6.21 -27.47 -17.31
CA ARG A 49 6.78 -28.82 -17.28
C ARG A 49 7.21 -29.24 -18.67
N ASP A 50 8.42 -29.77 -18.80
CA ASP A 50 8.87 -30.41 -20.04
C ASP A 50 8.28 -31.82 -20.21
N ALA A 51 8.58 -32.47 -21.35
CA ALA A 51 8.12 -33.84 -21.64
C ALA A 51 8.62 -34.89 -20.62
N GLN A 52 9.65 -34.55 -19.83
CA GLN A 52 10.22 -35.40 -18.77
C GLN A 52 9.69 -35.01 -17.38
N GLY A 53 8.71 -34.10 -17.30
CA GLY A 53 8.09 -33.66 -16.05
C GLY A 53 8.92 -32.67 -15.23
N ARG A 54 10.05 -32.17 -15.75
CA ARG A 54 10.92 -31.21 -15.06
C ARG A 54 10.40 -29.79 -15.25
N TRP A 55 10.53 -28.96 -14.22
CA TRP A 55 10.21 -27.54 -14.29
C TRP A 55 11.31 -26.78 -15.04
N VAL A 56 10.92 -26.09 -16.10
CA VAL A 56 11.79 -25.28 -16.96
C VAL A 56 11.09 -23.97 -17.28
N THR A 57 11.83 -22.90 -17.58
CA THR A 57 11.19 -21.67 -18.10
C THR A 57 10.63 -21.90 -19.50
N GLU A 58 9.59 -21.17 -19.89
CA GLU A 58 9.05 -21.20 -21.25
C GLU A 58 10.15 -20.95 -22.29
N ARG A 59 11.05 -19.99 -22.05
CA ARG A 59 12.21 -19.75 -22.92
C ARG A 59 13.04 -21.02 -23.11
N ALA A 60 13.45 -21.66 -22.01
CA ALA A 60 14.26 -22.87 -22.08
C ALA A 60 13.50 -24.01 -22.77
N PHE A 61 12.19 -24.11 -22.56
CA PHE A 61 11.33 -25.08 -23.25
C PHE A 61 11.33 -24.85 -24.76
N TYR A 62 11.11 -23.63 -25.24
CA TYR A 62 11.12 -23.32 -26.67
C TYR A 62 12.50 -23.54 -27.31
N THR A 63 13.56 -23.02 -26.68
CA THR A 63 14.93 -23.16 -27.20
C THR A 63 15.33 -24.64 -27.31
N ARG A 64 14.99 -25.47 -26.31
CA ARG A 64 15.24 -26.94 -26.36
C ARG A 64 14.48 -27.65 -27.46
N ASN A 65 13.33 -27.13 -27.88
CA ASN A 65 12.53 -27.64 -28.99
C ASN A 65 12.88 -26.99 -30.34
N GLY A 66 14.03 -26.30 -30.43
CA GLY A 66 14.52 -25.71 -31.68
C GLY A 66 13.77 -24.45 -32.14
N ARG A 67 13.04 -23.79 -31.25
CA ARG A 67 12.31 -22.53 -31.54
C ARG A 67 12.87 -21.39 -30.70
N GLU A 68 13.15 -20.25 -31.33
CA GLU A 68 13.50 -19.03 -30.61
C GLU A 68 12.23 -18.25 -30.22
N PRO A 69 12.06 -17.85 -28.94
CA PRO A 69 10.90 -17.06 -28.53
C PRO A 69 10.90 -15.66 -29.16
N ILE A 70 9.74 -15.18 -29.59
CA ILE A 70 9.58 -13.82 -30.12
C ILE A 70 9.72 -12.82 -28.97
N THR A 71 10.58 -11.81 -29.11
CA THR A 71 10.91 -10.84 -28.05
C THR A 71 10.51 -9.40 -28.38
N ASN A 72 9.80 -9.16 -29.48
CA ASN A 72 9.38 -7.79 -29.85
C ASN A 72 8.34 -7.25 -28.84
N ASN A 73 8.79 -6.36 -27.95
CA ASN A 73 7.99 -5.84 -26.87
C ASN A 73 7.21 -4.57 -27.29
N LEU A 74 6.10 -4.77 -28.01
CA LEU A 74 5.15 -3.72 -28.36
C LEU A 74 4.41 -3.17 -27.13
N ILE A 75 4.24 -3.98 -26.08
CA ILE A 75 3.54 -3.60 -24.85
C ILE A 75 4.21 -2.38 -24.19
N ARG A 76 5.54 -2.40 -24.07
CA ARG A 76 6.29 -1.27 -23.49
C ARG A 76 6.09 0.03 -24.27
N GLN A 77 6.03 -0.06 -25.59
CA GLN A 77 5.82 1.11 -26.45
C GLN A 77 4.40 1.67 -26.24
N LEU A 78 3.38 0.81 -26.21
CA LEU A 78 2.00 1.22 -25.94
C LEU A 78 1.86 1.92 -24.58
N VAL A 79 2.44 1.35 -23.52
CA VAL A 79 2.44 1.96 -22.18
C VAL A 79 3.09 3.35 -22.22
N LYS A 80 4.25 3.48 -22.85
CA LYS A 80 4.95 4.78 -23.00
C LYS A 80 4.11 5.80 -23.76
N THR A 81 3.44 5.39 -24.83
CA THR A 81 2.57 6.27 -25.62
C THR A 81 1.38 6.77 -24.82
N ILE A 82 0.71 5.90 -24.04
CA ILE A 82 -0.42 6.28 -23.19
C ILE A 82 0.04 7.29 -22.13
N VAL A 83 1.13 7.00 -21.41
CA VAL A 83 1.65 7.91 -20.38
C VAL A 83 2.15 9.22 -21.00
N GLY A 84 2.81 9.17 -22.16
CA GLY A 84 3.25 10.37 -22.88
C GLY A 84 2.08 11.27 -23.29
N ARG A 85 0.98 10.69 -23.78
CA ARG A 85 -0.23 11.42 -24.12
C ARG A 85 -0.91 12.03 -22.89
N PHE A 86 -0.98 11.29 -21.79
CA PHE A 86 -1.51 11.82 -20.53
C PHE A 86 -0.74 13.07 -20.07
N ARG A 87 0.59 13.04 -20.16
CA ARG A 87 1.44 14.21 -19.84
C ARG A 87 1.13 15.40 -20.74
N ALA A 88 1.12 15.19 -22.06
CA ALA A 88 0.90 16.27 -23.01
C ALA A 88 -0.52 16.89 -22.97
N GLN A 89 -1.55 16.12 -22.58
CA GLN A 89 -2.93 16.59 -22.62
C GLN A 89 -3.48 17.00 -21.25
N VAL A 90 -3.18 16.23 -20.22
CA VAL A 90 -3.76 16.45 -18.89
C VAL A 90 -2.86 17.35 -18.06
N ILE A 91 -1.55 17.07 -18.05
CA ILE A 91 -0.60 17.78 -17.19
C ILE A 91 -0.32 19.18 -17.74
N ASP A 92 -0.09 19.33 -19.05
CA ASP A 92 0.19 20.65 -19.64
C ASP A 92 -0.99 21.63 -19.49
N GLU A 93 -2.23 21.13 -19.52
CA GLU A 93 -3.45 21.94 -19.31
C GLU A 93 -3.81 22.15 -17.83
N ARG A 94 -3.22 21.38 -16.91
CA ARG A 94 -3.59 21.35 -15.49
C ARG A 94 -3.36 22.68 -14.76
N PRO A 95 -2.25 23.42 -14.94
CA PRO A 95 -2.01 24.68 -14.24
C PRO A 95 -3.13 25.72 -14.43
N ALA A 96 -3.77 25.72 -15.62
CA ALA A 96 -4.88 26.63 -15.92
C ALA A 96 -6.19 26.23 -15.23
N ARG A 97 -6.37 24.94 -14.91
CA ARG A 97 -7.58 24.39 -14.27
C ARG A 97 -7.47 24.27 -12.75
N LEU A 98 -6.26 24.33 -12.19
CA LEU A 98 -6.01 24.05 -10.79
C LEU A 98 -6.40 25.26 -9.91
N PRO A 99 -7.31 25.09 -8.93
CA PRO A 99 -7.63 26.15 -7.96
C PRO A 99 -6.40 26.60 -7.19
N ASP A 100 -6.30 27.90 -6.88
CA ASP A 100 -5.11 28.47 -6.22
C ASP A 100 -4.74 27.77 -4.91
N LYS A 101 -5.74 27.33 -4.14
CA LYS A 101 -5.55 26.62 -2.86
C LYS A 101 -4.87 25.26 -3.02
N LEU A 102 -4.90 24.66 -4.21
CA LEU A 102 -4.32 23.34 -4.49
C LEU A 102 -2.95 23.42 -5.17
N LYS A 103 -2.52 24.61 -5.63
CA LYS A 103 -1.23 24.79 -6.32
C LYS A 103 -0.04 24.38 -5.46
N SER A 104 -0.01 24.83 -4.19
CA SER A 104 1.07 24.46 -3.27
C SER A 104 1.10 22.96 -2.97
N ILE A 105 -0.06 22.33 -2.74
CA ILE A 105 -0.17 20.88 -2.51
C ILE A 105 0.33 20.13 -3.76
N HIS A 106 -0.04 20.60 -4.94
CA HIS A 106 0.36 20.00 -6.20
C HIS A 106 1.88 20.03 -6.42
N GLU A 107 2.51 21.18 -6.18
CA GLU A 107 3.95 21.38 -6.32
C GLU A 107 4.75 20.59 -5.28
N THR A 108 4.38 20.67 -3.99
CA THR A 108 5.07 19.96 -2.90
C THR A 108 5.04 18.45 -3.10
N ASN A 109 3.92 17.90 -3.56
CA ASN A 109 3.78 16.46 -3.82
C ASN A 109 4.30 16.03 -5.19
N ARG A 110 4.62 16.97 -6.10
CA ARG A 110 4.95 16.69 -7.50
C ARG A 110 3.90 15.79 -8.16
N LEU A 111 2.62 16.18 -8.05
CA LEU A 111 1.49 15.34 -8.47
C LEU A 111 1.56 14.89 -9.93
N ASP A 112 2.13 15.69 -10.83
CA ASP A 112 2.29 15.29 -12.23
C ASP A 112 3.15 14.04 -12.41
N GLU A 113 4.22 13.90 -11.62
CA GLU A 113 5.04 12.68 -11.64
C GLU A 113 4.32 11.53 -10.94
N LEU A 114 3.70 11.77 -9.78
CA LEU A 114 2.95 10.75 -9.06
C LEU A 114 1.80 10.17 -9.91
N ASP A 115 0.99 11.02 -10.51
CA ASP A 115 -0.15 10.61 -11.35
C ASP A 115 0.32 9.89 -12.60
N SER A 116 1.42 10.35 -13.23
CA SER A 116 2.02 9.65 -14.37
C SER A 116 2.45 8.22 -14.01
N ARG A 117 3.01 8.02 -12.81
CA ARG A 117 3.40 6.69 -12.32
C ARG A 117 2.22 5.85 -11.86
N ALA A 118 1.20 6.47 -11.28
CA ALA A 118 -0.03 5.78 -10.93
C ALA A 118 -0.73 5.28 -12.20
N LEU A 119 -0.79 6.09 -13.26
CA LEU A 119 -1.31 5.68 -14.56
C LEU A 119 -0.48 4.56 -15.19
N GLU A 120 0.86 4.65 -15.17
CA GLU A 120 1.74 3.59 -15.66
C GLU A 120 1.44 2.25 -14.95
N GLU A 121 1.32 2.28 -13.62
CA GLU A 121 0.97 1.11 -12.80
C GLU A 121 -0.43 0.59 -13.13
N PHE A 122 -1.42 1.47 -13.32
CA PHE A 122 -2.78 1.10 -13.67
C PHE A 122 -2.85 0.43 -15.04
N VAL A 123 -2.18 0.96 -16.07
CA VAL A 123 -2.18 0.36 -17.41
C VAL A 123 -1.52 -1.04 -17.40
N ILE A 124 -0.51 -1.26 -16.55
CA ILE A 124 0.18 -2.56 -16.46
C ILE A 124 -0.62 -3.56 -15.62
N SER A 125 -1.13 -3.15 -14.47
CA SER A 125 -1.65 -4.06 -13.45
C SER A 125 -3.18 -4.07 -13.32
N GLY A 126 -3.86 -3.10 -13.93
CA GLY A 126 -5.31 -2.89 -13.79
C GLY A 126 -5.72 -2.19 -12.50
N CYS A 127 -4.78 -1.79 -11.64
CA CYS A 127 -5.06 -1.13 -10.37
C CYS A 127 -3.93 -0.17 -9.99
N CYS A 128 -4.28 0.98 -9.44
CA CYS A 128 -3.34 1.85 -8.75
C CYS A 128 -4.03 2.36 -7.49
N VAL A 129 -3.25 2.64 -6.46
CA VAL A 129 -3.77 3.17 -5.20
C VAL A 129 -2.91 4.36 -4.80
N GLN A 130 -3.54 5.43 -4.37
CA GLN A 130 -2.90 6.58 -3.76
C GLN A 130 -3.36 6.72 -2.31
N ARG A 131 -2.48 7.20 -1.44
CA ARG A 131 -2.78 7.51 -0.05
C ARG A 131 -2.63 9.01 0.17
N VAL A 132 -3.69 9.65 0.64
CA VAL A 132 -3.73 11.07 0.99
C VAL A 132 -3.80 11.21 2.51
N HIS A 133 -2.79 11.82 3.11
CA HIS A 133 -2.69 11.96 4.56
C HIS A 133 -2.06 13.29 4.96
N THR A 134 -1.92 13.53 6.26
CA THR A 134 -1.27 14.73 6.81
C THR A 134 -0.05 14.37 7.63
N LEU A 135 0.94 15.25 7.61
CA LEU A 135 2.11 15.21 8.47
C LEU A 135 2.21 16.51 9.26
N PRO A 136 2.94 16.54 10.39
CA PRO A 136 3.22 17.79 11.07
C PRO A 136 3.85 18.82 10.13
N GLY A 137 3.18 19.96 9.94
CA GLY A 137 3.62 21.04 9.05
C GLY A 137 3.16 20.96 7.60
N GLU A 138 2.48 19.87 7.20
CA GLU A 138 2.00 19.67 5.82
C GLU A 138 0.47 19.65 5.74
N THR A 139 -0.09 20.36 4.75
CA THR A 139 -1.55 20.41 4.53
C THR A 139 -2.09 19.09 3.97
N ALA A 140 -1.37 18.49 3.03
CA ALA A 140 -1.70 17.20 2.44
C ALA A 140 -0.46 16.57 1.80
N VAL A 141 -0.28 15.27 2.04
CA VAL A 141 0.77 14.44 1.47
C VAL A 141 0.11 13.32 0.69
N VAL A 142 0.51 13.17 -0.57
CA VAL A 142 0.00 12.19 -1.51
C VAL A 142 1.13 11.22 -1.84
N GLU A 143 0.87 9.93 -1.71
CA GLU A 143 1.84 8.87 -2.00
C GLU A 143 1.20 7.80 -2.87
N ASN A 144 1.90 7.34 -3.91
CA ASN A 144 1.51 6.12 -4.62
C ASN A 144 1.80 4.90 -3.74
N VAL A 145 0.79 4.06 -3.55
CA VAL A 145 0.87 2.86 -2.72
C VAL A 145 1.22 1.65 -3.60
N GLY A 146 2.28 0.94 -3.22
CA GLY A 146 2.62 -0.32 -3.87
C GLY A 146 1.60 -1.40 -3.52
N LEU A 147 1.00 -2.04 -4.53
CA LEU A 147 0.02 -3.13 -4.36
C LEU A 147 0.59 -4.34 -3.60
N SER A 148 1.92 -4.48 -3.47
CA SER A 148 2.50 -5.52 -2.62
C SER A 148 2.24 -5.30 -1.12
N ARG A 149 1.95 -4.06 -0.73
CA ARG A 149 1.76 -3.59 0.65
C ARG A 149 0.32 -3.21 0.95
N PHE A 150 -0.52 -3.08 -0.06
CA PHE A 150 -1.92 -2.71 0.09
C PHE A 150 -2.80 -3.93 0.35
N PHE A 151 -3.88 -3.73 1.11
CA PHE A 151 -4.94 -4.72 1.28
C PHE A 151 -6.28 -4.04 1.50
N VAL A 152 -7.34 -4.71 1.08
CA VAL A 152 -8.73 -4.24 1.18
C VAL A 152 -9.65 -5.46 1.25
N ASN A 153 -10.84 -5.33 1.83
CA ASN A 153 -11.86 -6.36 1.71
C ASN A 153 -12.27 -6.56 0.25
N ALA A 154 -12.92 -7.69 -0.05
CA ALA A 154 -13.50 -7.91 -1.36
C ALA A 154 -14.56 -6.83 -1.62
N MET A 155 -14.45 -6.16 -2.77
CA MET A 155 -15.37 -5.12 -3.22
C MET A 155 -15.96 -5.52 -4.57
N THR A 156 -17.21 -5.12 -4.76
CA THR A 156 -17.98 -5.28 -5.99
C THR A 156 -18.49 -3.93 -6.52
N ASP A 157 -18.70 -2.96 -5.63
CA ASP A 157 -19.02 -1.59 -6.04
C ASP A 157 -17.76 -0.88 -6.52
N VAL A 158 -17.72 -0.53 -7.81
CA VAL A 158 -16.62 0.22 -8.43
C VAL A 158 -16.41 1.61 -7.81
N ARG A 159 -17.38 2.12 -7.04
CA ARG A 159 -17.28 3.37 -6.27
C ARG A 159 -16.67 3.17 -4.88
N GLY A 160 -16.41 1.93 -4.45
CA GLY A 160 -15.84 1.57 -3.15
C GLY A 160 -16.79 1.74 -1.96
N ARG A 161 -18.11 1.76 -2.17
CA ARG A 161 -19.09 1.94 -1.07
C ARG A 161 -19.24 0.72 -0.16
N ASP A 162 -18.87 -0.45 -0.65
CA ASP A 162 -18.82 -1.71 0.10
C ASP A 162 -17.42 -1.99 0.69
N CYS A 163 -16.56 -0.97 0.73
CA CYS A 163 -15.31 -1.00 1.49
C CYS A 163 -15.61 -0.90 2.99
N GLU A 164 -15.16 -1.88 3.76
CA GLU A 164 -15.30 -1.94 5.22
C GLU A 164 -13.96 -2.15 5.93
N LEU A 165 -12.93 -2.62 5.20
CA LEU A 165 -11.58 -2.78 5.69
C LEU A 165 -10.59 -2.43 4.59
N VAL A 166 -9.65 -1.55 4.89
CA VAL A 166 -8.58 -1.16 3.97
C VAL A 166 -7.32 -0.80 4.74
N GLY A 167 -6.15 -1.02 4.16
CA GLY A 167 -4.93 -0.70 4.86
C GLY A 167 -3.66 -0.88 4.05
N GLN A 168 -2.56 -0.57 4.72
CA GLN A 168 -1.24 -0.58 4.12
C GLN A 168 -0.18 -1.07 5.12
N LEU A 169 0.73 -1.89 4.59
CA LEU A 169 1.95 -2.30 5.27
C LEU A 169 3.05 -1.25 5.06
N HIS A 170 3.57 -0.72 6.15
CA HIS A 170 4.60 0.31 6.13
C HIS A 170 5.94 -0.24 6.61
N ASP A 171 7.01 0.10 5.88
CA ASP A 171 8.39 -0.11 6.30
C ASP A 171 9.08 1.25 6.35
N MET A 172 9.31 1.78 7.55
CA MET A 172 9.86 3.12 7.73
C MET A 172 10.91 3.19 8.85
N SER A 173 11.69 4.27 8.87
CA SER A 173 12.60 4.51 10.00
C SER A 173 11.79 4.81 11.27
N LEU A 174 12.39 4.58 12.44
CA LEU A 174 11.73 4.86 13.72
C LEU A 174 11.31 6.34 13.84
N ALA A 175 12.15 7.27 13.36
CA ALA A 175 11.83 8.69 13.33
C ALA A 175 10.60 8.99 12.46
N ARG A 176 10.51 8.37 11.28
CA ARG A 176 9.36 8.51 10.39
C ARG A 176 8.09 7.90 10.99
N LEU A 177 8.20 6.75 11.66
CA LEU A 177 7.08 6.14 12.38
C LEU A 177 6.53 7.05 13.46
N LEU A 178 7.41 7.66 14.26
CA LEU A 178 6.99 8.61 15.30
C LEU A 178 6.29 9.85 14.72
N GLN A 179 6.73 10.35 13.56
CA GLN A 179 6.02 11.43 12.85
C GLN A 179 4.66 10.95 12.32
N GLN A 180 4.61 9.76 11.73
CA GLN A 180 3.38 9.22 11.12
C GLN A 180 2.29 8.95 12.16
N LEU A 181 2.68 8.44 13.33
CA LEU A 181 1.78 8.24 14.47
C LEU A 181 1.35 9.55 15.13
N GLN A 182 1.95 10.69 14.74
CA GLN A 182 1.73 12.01 15.33
C GLN A 182 1.80 11.99 16.87
N CYS A 183 2.78 11.24 17.42
CA CYS A 183 2.90 11.04 18.87
C CYS A 183 2.92 12.37 19.63
N THR A 184 1.91 12.59 20.47
CA THR A 184 1.73 13.85 21.21
C THR A 184 2.42 13.85 22.57
N SER A 185 2.89 12.68 23.06
CA SER A 185 3.54 12.56 24.37
C SER A 185 4.91 11.88 24.29
N ARG A 186 5.85 12.36 25.13
CA ARG A 186 7.17 11.72 25.31
C ARG A 186 7.05 10.26 25.76
N ARG A 187 6.01 9.93 26.54
CA ARG A 187 5.76 8.57 27.03
C ARG A 187 5.42 7.62 25.90
N GLN A 188 4.47 7.98 25.03
CA GLN A 188 4.12 7.19 23.84
C GLN A 188 5.34 7.01 22.93
N ALA A 189 6.04 8.10 22.62
CA ALA A 189 7.24 8.03 21.79
C ALA A 189 8.32 7.13 22.40
N SER A 190 8.54 7.18 23.71
CA SER A 190 9.51 6.31 24.39
C SER A 190 9.09 4.85 24.39
N TRP A 191 7.80 4.56 24.51
CA TRP A 191 7.27 3.21 24.42
C TRP A 191 7.40 2.63 23.01
N VAL A 192 7.05 3.39 21.96
CA VAL A 192 7.30 2.98 20.56
C VAL A 192 8.78 2.73 20.31
N ARG A 193 9.67 3.60 20.81
CA ARG A 193 11.12 3.39 20.70
C ARG A 193 11.57 2.08 21.33
N ARG A 194 11.02 1.71 22.49
CA ARG A 194 11.33 0.44 23.18
C ARG A 194 10.84 -0.77 22.40
N LEU A 195 9.62 -0.74 21.87
CA LEU A 195 9.09 -1.85 21.07
C LEU A 195 9.97 -2.18 19.86
N TYR A 196 10.54 -1.16 19.24
CA TYR A 196 11.44 -1.36 18.13
C TYR A 196 12.91 -1.37 18.55
N SER A 197 13.34 -1.19 19.80
CA SER A 197 14.78 -1.00 20.11
C SER A 197 15.64 -2.26 20.02
N ASP A 198 15.06 -3.45 20.15
CA ASP A 198 15.81 -4.69 20.40
C ASP A 198 16.84 -5.08 19.33
N HIS A 199 16.86 -4.44 18.15
CA HIS A 199 17.75 -4.79 17.03
C HIS A 199 18.19 -3.55 16.21
N ALA A 200 18.48 -2.41 16.87
CA ALA A 200 18.77 -1.15 16.16
C ALA A 200 20.02 -1.19 15.27
N ASP A 201 21.08 -1.87 15.71
CA ASP A 201 22.35 -1.94 14.98
C ASP A 201 22.25 -2.87 13.76
N GLU A 202 21.61 -4.04 13.92
CA GLU A 202 21.35 -4.98 12.82
C GLU A 202 20.48 -4.35 11.71
N ARG A 203 19.48 -3.55 12.11
CA ARG A 203 18.62 -2.82 11.20
C ARG A 203 19.38 -1.79 10.36
N THR A 204 20.29 -1.05 10.99
CA THR A 204 21.09 -0.03 10.30
C THR A 204 22.02 -0.66 9.26
N ALA A 205 22.61 -1.82 9.58
CA ALA A 205 23.42 -2.60 8.64
C ALA A 205 22.59 -3.15 7.45
N GLN A 206 21.38 -3.65 7.70
CA GLN A 206 20.47 -4.16 6.65
C GLN A 206 19.94 -3.06 5.72
N MET A 207 19.77 -1.83 6.21
CA MET A 207 19.33 -0.70 5.37
C MET A 207 20.37 -0.37 4.27
N ALA A 208 21.66 -0.51 4.56
CA ALA A 208 22.73 -0.26 3.60
C ALA A 208 22.85 -1.36 2.53
N THR A 209 22.54 -2.61 2.88
CA THR A 209 22.66 -3.77 1.96
C THR A 209 21.41 -4.04 1.12
N ALA A 210 20.27 -3.43 1.46
CA ALA A 210 19.00 -3.61 0.74
C ALA A 210 18.87 -2.79 -0.56
N LEU A 211 19.84 -1.91 -0.88
CA LEU A 211 19.79 -1.10 -2.10
C LEU A 211 19.97 -1.99 -3.34
N GLY A 212 18.92 -2.10 -4.17
CA GLY A 212 18.90 -2.96 -5.36
C GLY A 212 18.26 -4.34 -5.17
N ALA A 213 17.85 -4.70 -3.95
CA ALA A 213 17.10 -5.93 -3.69
C ALA A 213 15.67 -5.84 -4.25
N ASP A 214 15.11 -6.96 -4.74
CA ASP A 214 13.72 -7.02 -5.15
C ASP A 214 12.78 -7.01 -3.93
N VAL A 215 12.32 -5.82 -3.57
CA VAL A 215 11.41 -5.61 -2.43
C VAL A 215 9.97 -6.03 -2.77
N GLN A 216 9.61 -6.16 -4.05
CA GLN A 216 8.22 -6.41 -4.44
C GLN A 216 7.85 -7.89 -4.36
N THR A 217 8.74 -8.80 -4.79
CA THR A 217 8.47 -10.26 -4.75
C THR A 217 8.54 -10.86 -3.36
N GLY A 218 9.21 -10.18 -2.41
CA GLY A 218 9.43 -10.65 -1.05
C GLY A 218 8.62 -9.94 0.04
N THR A 219 7.59 -9.16 -0.31
CA THR A 219 6.82 -8.46 0.72
C THR A 219 6.10 -9.48 1.62
N ASP A 220 6.39 -9.42 2.91
CA ASP A 220 5.76 -10.22 3.96
C ASP A 220 4.86 -9.33 4.82
N PHE A 221 3.81 -9.89 5.42
CA PHE A 221 2.89 -9.13 6.28
C PHE A 221 3.53 -8.75 7.62
N TRP A 222 4.29 -9.66 8.22
CA TRP A 222 4.83 -9.56 9.57
C TRP A 222 6.25 -8.97 9.59
N TYR A 223 7.07 -9.29 8.59
CA TYR A 223 8.50 -8.96 8.65
C TYR A 223 8.91 -7.91 7.62
N SER A 224 9.75 -6.95 8.03
CA SER A 224 10.43 -6.03 7.12
C SER A 224 11.76 -6.64 6.69
N ARG A 225 12.02 -6.69 5.37
CA ARG A 225 13.30 -7.19 4.82
C ARG A 225 14.40 -6.12 4.75
N THR A 226 14.09 -4.89 5.14
CA THR A 226 14.96 -3.72 4.90
C THR A 226 15.60 -3.19 6.17
N GLY A 227 15.51 -3.92 7.29
CA GLY A 227 15.89 -3.40 8.60
C GLY A 227 15.03 -2.20 9.05
N LYS A 228 13.88 -1.95 8.41
CA LYS A 228 12.98 -0.86 8.80
C LYS A 228 11.95 -1.33 9.84
N CYS A 229 11.38 -0.39 10.58
CA CYS A 229 10.26 -0.67 11.47
C CYS A 229 9.03 -1.03 10.61
N ARG A 230 8.56 -2.27 10.73
CA ARG A 230 7.28 -2.71 10.15
C ARG A 230 6.14 -2.15 10.99
N ALA A 231 5.22 -1.43 10.37
CA ALA A 231 3.95 -1.01 10.99
C ALA A 231 2.79 -1.31 10.04
N ILE A 232 1.63 -1.66 10.61
CA ILE A 232 0.46 -2.10 9.86
C ILE A 232 -0.65 -1.08 10.13
N GLU A 233 -0.99 -0.29 9.11
CA GLU A 233 -2.10 0.66 9.17
C GLU A 233 -3.37 -0.05 8.70
N VAL A 234 -4.39 -0.11 9.57
CA VAL A 234 -5.68 -0.75 9.28
C VAL A 234 -6.79 0.26 9.53
N TRP A 235 -7.62 0.47 8.53
CA TRP A 235 -8.84 1.25 8.61
C TRP A 235 -10.03 0.29 8.56
N THR A 236 -10.95 0.41 9.51
CA THR A 236 -12.21 -0.34 9.54
C THR A 236 -13.40 0.62 9.59
N LEU A 237 -14.50 0.25 8.93
CA LEU A 237 -15.77 0.97 9.04
C LEU A 237 -16.53 0.42 10.25
N ASP A 238 -16.44 1.14 11.36
CA ASP A 238 -17.01 0.70 12.64
C ASP A 238 -18.41 1.30 12.86
N SER A 239 -19.36 0.48 13.30
CA SER A 239 -20.67 0.97 13.77
C SER A 239 -20.58 1.55 15.17
N ARG A 240 -21.17 2.72 15.39
CA ARG A 240 -21.26 3.38 16.70
C ARG A 240 -22.68 3.77 17.02
N GLU A 241 -23.11 3.35 18.20
CA GLU A 241 -24.37 3.78 18.78
C GLU A 241 -24.23 5.16 19.41
N GLN A 242 -25.16 6.04 19.11
CA GLN A 242 -25.22 7.38 19.70
C GLN A 242 -26.65 7.68 20.15
N MET A 243 -26.77 8.27 21.35
CA MET A 243 -28.00 8.88 21.82
C MET A 243 -27.90 10.39 21.60
N SER A 244 -28.79 10.96 20.78
CA SER A 244 -28.84 12.41 20.54
C SER A 244 -30.28 12.90 20.66
N ARG A 245 -30.53 13.87 21.55
CA ARG A 245 -31.85 14.45 21.82
C ARG A 245 -32.97 13.42 22.08
N GLY A 246 -32.64 12.30 22.72
CA GLY A 246 -33.59 11.23 23.04
C GLY A 246 -33.81 10.20 21.92
N THR A 247 -33.12 10.32 20.79
CA THR A 247 -33.16 9.35 19.69
C THR A 247 -31.87 8.53 19.66
N TRP A 248 -32.01 7.20 19.66
CA TRP A 248 -30.92 6.27 19.42
C TRP A 248 -30.67 6.13 17.91
N THR A 249 -29.42 6.31 17.48
CA THR A 249 -29.00 6.14 16.09
C THR A 249 -27.70 5.35 16.00
N VAL A 250 -27.53 4.60 14.91
CA VAL A 250 -26.26 3.96 14.55
C VAL A 250 -25.60 4.80 13.47
N THR A 251 -24.34 5.15 13.69
CA THR A 251 -23.51 5.87 12.74
C THR A 251 -22.31 5.01 12.35
N MET A 252 -21.91 5.07 11.09
CA MET A 252 -20.70 4.41 10.62
C MET A 252 -19.53 5.38 10.66
N VAL A 253 -18.41 4.95 11.23
CA VAL A 253 -17.21 5.77 11.40
C VAL A 253 -15.99 4.98 10.95
N TRP A 254 -15.24 5.56 10.01
CA TRP A 254 -13.93 5.04 9.65
C TRP A 254 -12.94 5.25 10.80
N HIS A 255 -12.38 4.16 11.28
CA HIS A 255 -11.50 4.12 12.43
C HIS A 255 -10.16 3.46 12.07
N CYS A 256 -9.07 4.16 12.35
CA CYS A 256 -7.70 3.76 12.07
C CYS A 256 -7.05 3.12 13.28
N ARG A 257 -6.29 2.05 13.06
CA ARG A 257 -5.41 1.42 14.04
C ARG A 257 -4.06 1.15 13.40
N TRP A 258 -3.00 1.51 14.13
CA TRP A 258 -1.62 1.21 13.76
C TRP A 258 -1.12 0.08 14.65
N PHE A 259 -0.69 -1.03 14.06
CA PHE A 259 -0.18 -2.19 14.79
C PHE A 259 1.31 -2.44 14.54
N THR A 260 1.99 -2.99 15.55
CA THR A 260 3.23 -3.75 15.34
C THR A 260 2.90 -5.12 14.72
N PRO A 261 3.88 -5.82 14.14
CA PRO A 261 3.71 -7.21 13.72
C PRO A 261 3.31 -8.16 14.85
N MET A 262 3.66 -7.82 16.09
CA MET A 262 3.34 -8.64 17.27
C MET A 262 1.93 -8.37 17.81
N GLY A 263 1.22 -7.39 17.23
CA GLY A 263 -0.14 -7.03 17.61
C GLY A 263 -0.26 -5.93 18.65
N ASP A 264 0.84 -5.26 19.01
CA ASP A 264 0.78 -4.08 19.88
C ASP A 264 0.11 -2.92 19.13
N LEU A 265 -0.84 -2.26 19.79
CA LEU A 265 -1.50 -1.08 19.24
C LEU A 265 -0.65 0.18 19.46
N LEU A 266 -0.11 0.73 18.37
CA LEU A 266 0.76 1.91 18.38
C LEU A 266 -0.02 3.22 18.54
N ALA A 267 -1.13 3.33 17.82
CA ALA A 267 -2.05 4.45 17.85
C ALA A 267 -3.41 4.02 17.28
N GLU A 268 -4.48 4.69 17.70
CA GLU A 268 -5.81 4.56 17.10
C GLU A 268 -6.52 5.92 17.07
N TYR A 269 -7.33 6.16 16.03
CA TYR A 269 -8.08 7.41 15.87
C TYR A 269 -9.17 7.27 14.80
N ASP A 270 -10.22 8.09 14.91
CA ASP A 270 -11.22 8.21 13.84
C ASP A 270 -10.71 9.04 12.68
N SER A 271 -11.25 8.83 11.48
CA SER A 271 -10.95 9.63 10.29
C SER A 271 -10.91 11.12 10.64
N PRO A 272 -9.73 11.77 10.57
CA PRO A 272 -9.60 13.19 10.90
C PRO A 272 -10.09 14.10 9.77
N TRP A 273 -10.43 13.54 8.60
CA TRP A 273 -10.75 14.31 7.41
C TRP A 273 -12.22 14.77 7.38
N PRO A 274 -12.52 15.92 6.74
CA PRO A 274 -13.89 16.42 6.60
C PRO A 274 -14.86 15.43 5.95
N HIS A 275 -14.38 14.62 5.01
CA HIS A 275 -15.19 13.61 4.31
C HIS A 275 -15.42 12.33 5.14
N ARG A 276 -14.81 12.20 6.33
CA ARG A 276 -15.00 11.09 7.27
C ARG A 276 -14.73 9.68 6.70
N SER A 277 -13.83 9.57 5.71
CA SER A 277 -13.48 8.31 5.03
C SER A 277 -12.05 7.87 5.32
N HIS A 278 -11.63 6.71 4.82
CA HIS A 278 -10.23 6.28 4.83
C HIS A 278 -9.35 7.13 3.86
N PRO A 279 -8.00 7.10 3.97
CA PRO A 279 -7.10 7.95 3.18
C PRO A 279 -6.78 7.44 1.77
N PHE A 280 -7.35 6.31 1.37
CA PHE A 280 -6.98 5.62 0.12
C PHE A 280 -7.94 5.97 -1.01
N VAL A 281 -7.36 6.23 -2.20
CA VAL A 281 -8.06 6.50 -3.47
C VAL A 281 -7.58 5.51 -4.52
#